data_AF-A0A4S1FWA5-F1
#
_entry.id   AF-A0A4S1FWA5-F1
#
_cell.length_a   1.000
_cell.length_b   1.000
_cell.length_c   1.000
_cell.angle_alpha   90.00
_cell.angle_beta   90.00
_cell.angle_gamma   90.00
#
_symmetry.space_group_name_H-M   'P 1'
#
loop_
_entity.id
_entity.type
_entity.pdbx_description
1 polymer ?
#
loop_
_entity_poly.entity_id
_entity_poly.type
_entity_poly.pdbx_seq_one_letter_code
_entity_poly.pdbx_strand_id
1 'polypeptide(L)'
;CELLPACSGGAHVVVAMRDGDRTGLIPNSLMGSPLDTREYTISVRRDDVGRGGSLFMHRQVKPGLEMVISYPVNLFSLDLRAKKHLMLAGGIGITPFMAQTSQLA
;
A
#
# COMPACT_ATOMS: atom_id res chain seq x y z
N CYS A 1 1.40 -4.09 21.73
CA CYS A 1 1.09 -3.97 20.29
C CYS A 1 1.52 -5.26 19.62
N GLU A 2 0.60 -5.93 18.95
CA GLU A 2 0.88 -7.14 18.19
C GLU A 2 1.58 -6.77 16.88
N LEU A 3 2.52 -7.59 16.41
CA LEU A 3 3.21 -7.36 15.15
C LEU A 3 2.28 -7.71 13.97
N LEU A 4 2.38 -6.94 12.89
CA LEU A 4 1.64 -7.21 11.66
C LEU A 4 2.30 -8.36 10.87
N PRO A 5 1.53 -9.06 10.02
CA PRO A 5 2.10 -10.07 9.13
C PRO A 5 3.25 -9.51 8.27
N ALA A 6 4.35 -10.24 8.19
CA ALA A 6 5.44 -9.86 7.29
C ALA A 6 4.99 -9.92 5.82
N CYS A 7 5.58 -9.05 5.00
CA CYS A 7 5.36 -9.05 3.55
C CYS A 7 6.69 -8.83 2.81
N SER A 8 6.65 -8.81 1.48
CA SER A 8 7.81 -8.50 0.64
C SER A 8 7.53 -7.26 -0.21
N GLY A 9 8.60 -6.63 -0.71
CA GLY A 9 8.53 -5.47 -1.58
C GLY A 9 7.64 -5.74 -2.80
N GLY A 10 6.74 -4.79 -3.10
CA GLY A 10 5.72 -4.93 -4.12
C GLY A 10 4.36 -5.44 -3.61
N ALA A 11 4.27 -5.86 -2.35
CA ALA A 11 3.00 -6.24 -1.75
C ALA A 11 2.00 -5.06 -1.68
N HIS A 12 0.72 -5.39 -1.69
CA HIS A 12 -0.37 -4.44 -1.52
C HIS A 12 -1.42 -4.99 -0.55
N VAL A 13 -2.19 -4.08 0.02
CA VAL A 13 -3.38 -4.38 0.82
C VAL A 13 -4.60 -3.75 0.17
N VAL A 14 -5.77 -4.36 0.37
CA VAL A 14 -7.04 -3.77 -0.02
C VAL A 14 -7.63 -3.07 1.20
N VAL A 15 -7.83 -1.75 1.11
CA VAL A 15 -8.48 -0.95 2.14
C VAL A 15 -9.98 -0.92 1.87
N ALA A 16 -10.78 -1.33 2.85
CA ALA A 16 -12.22 -1.18 2.81
C ALA A 16 -12.64 0.18 3.38
N MET A 17 -13.46 0.89 2.62
CA MET A 17 -14.00 2.20 2.99
C MET A 17 -15.52 2.10 3.04
N ARG A 18 -16.11 2.60 4.11
CA ARG A 18 -17.57 2.61 4.28
C ARG A 18 -18.07 4.05 4.28
N ASP A 19 -18.93 4.38 3.34
CA ASP A 19 -19.59 5.67 3.21
C ASP A 19 -21.11 5.46 3.12
N GLY A 20 -21.78 5.50 4.27
CA GLY A 20 -23.17 5.07 4.42
C GLY A 20 -23.35 3.58 4.06
N ASP A 21 -24.23 3.32 3.08
CA ASP A 21 -24.50 1.97 2.55
C ASP A 21 -23.52 1.53 1.46
N ARG A 22 -22.57 2.39 1.07
CA ARG A 22 -21.58 2.07 0.04
C ARG A 22 -20.30 1.56 0.68
N THR A 23 -19.82 0.41 0.20
CA THR A 23 -18.51 -0.12 0.55
C THR A 23 -17.59 -0.05 -0.68
N GLY A 24 -16.51 0.72 -0.58
CA GLY A 24 -15.45 0.78 -1.58
C GLY A 24 -14.26 -0.08 -1.15
N LEU A 25 -13.61 -0.73 -2.12
CA LEU A 25 -12.38 -1.48 -1.90
C LEU A 25 -11.28 -0.89 -2.79
N ILE A 26 -10.16 -0.47 -2.21
CA ILE A 26 -9.02 0.07 -2.98
C ILE A 26 -7.74 -0.70 -2.66
N PRO A 27 -7.10 -1.34 -3.64
CA PRO A 27 -5.76 -1.88 -3.48
C PRO A 27 -4.74 -0.73 -3.43
N ASN A 28 -3.84 -0.77 -2.45
CA ASN A 28 -2.72 0.16 -2.33
C ASN A 28 -1.43 -0.60 -2.01
N SER A 29 -0.37 -0.33 -2.76
CA SER A 29 0.96 -0.90 -2.48
C SER A 29 1.48 -0.42 -1.14
N LEU A 30 2.04 -1.36 -0.38
CA LEU A 30 2.81 -1.06 0.82
C LEU A 30 4.12 -0.42 0.40
N MET A 31 4.42 0.74 1.00
CA MET A 31 5.59 1.56 0.69
C MET A 31 6.70 1.44 1.75
N GLY A 32 6.32 1.10 2.99
CA GLY A 32 7.25 0.94 4.10
C GLY A 32 8.22 -0.23 3.90
N SER A 33 9.25 -0.30 4.75
CA SER A 33 10.19 -1.41 4.72
C SER A 33 9.45 -2.73 5.00
N PRO A 34 9.57 -3.76 4.15
CA PRO A 34 8.97 -5.06 4.42
C PRO A 34 9.56 -5.76 5.66
N LEU A 35 10.70 -5.26 6.17
CA LEU A 35 11.38 -5.75 7.37
C LEU A 35 10.80 -5.14 8.66
N ASP A 36 9.99 -4.08 8.56
CA ASP A 36 9.32 -3.46 9.69
C ASP A 36 7.86 -3.93 9.78
N THR A 37 7.57 -4.74 10.79
CA THR A 37 6.22 -5.30 11.02
C THR A 37 5.43 -4.53 12.08
N ARG A 38 5.92 -3.36 12.51
CA ARG A 38 5.22 -2.52 13.49
C ARG A 38 4.06 -1.76 12.86
N GLU A 39 4.14 -1.47 11.57
CA GLU A 39 3.14 -0.69 10.84
C GLU A 39 3.12 -1.03 9.35
N TYR A 40 2.01 -0.70 8.70
CA TYR A 40 1.90 -0.67 7.24
C TYR A 40 1.72 0.77 6.77
N THR A 41 2.55 1.18 5.81
CA THR A 41 2.50 2.52 5.21
C THR A 41 2.00 2.46 3.78
N ILE A 42 1.00 3.27 3.45
CA ILE A 42 0.49 3.47 2.08
C ILE A 42 0.53 4.95 1.71
N SER A 43 0.63 5.27 0.42
CA SER A 43 0.45 6.63 -0.10
C SER A 43 -0.72 6.66 -1.08
N VAL A 44 -1.68 7.55 -0.84
CA VAL A 44 -2.90 7.65 -1.67
C VAL A 44 -2.90 8.97 -2.43
N ARG A 45 -2.77 8.90 -3.76
CA ARG A 45 -2.95 10.08 -4.62
C ARG A 45 -4.43 10.45 -4.69
N ARG A 46 -4.74 11.73 -4.50
CA ARG A 46 -6.08 12.26 -4.74
C ARG A 46 -6.38 12.27 -6.24
N ASP A 47 -7.51 11.67 -6.61
CA ASP A 47 -8.10 11.76 -7.93
C ASP A 47 -9.53 12.29 -7.80
N ASP A 48 -9.78 13.51 -8.29
CA ASP A 48 -11.07 14.19 -8.19
C ASP A 48 -12.11 13.65 -9.18
N VAL A 49 -11.67 12.99 -10.27
CA VAL A 49 -12.54 12.41 -11.31
C VAL A 49 -12.68 10.89 -11.19
N GLY A 50 -12.00 10.30 -10.20
CA GLY A 50 -12.02 8.85 -9.95
C GLY A 50 -13.33 8.35 -9.32
N ARG A 51 -13.34 7.09 -8.90
CA ARG A 51 -14.51 6.41 -8.30
C ARG A 51 -14.84 6.85 -6.86
N GLY A 52 -14.30 7.98 -6.41
CA GLY A 52 -14.52 8.55 -5.07
C GLY A 52 -13.65 7.97 -3.96
N GLY A 53 -13.00 6.82 -4.16
CA GLY A 53 -12.21 6.17 -3.11
C GLY A 53 -11.04 7.00 -2.56
N SER A 54 -10.24 7.60 -3.44
CA SER A 54 -9.17 8.52 -3.00
C SER A 54 -9.72 9.78 -2.31
N LEU A 55 -10.91 10.24 -2.71
CA LEU A 55 -11.56 11.39 -2.06
C LEU A 55 -12.02 11.04 -0.65
N PHE A 56 -12.55 9.83 -0.45
CA PHE A 56 -12.87 9.32 0.87
C PHE A 56 -11.63 9.31 1.77
N MET A 57 -10.53 8.73 1.28
CA MET A 57 -9.26 8.69 2.02
C MET A 57 -8.77 10.10 2.41
N HIS A 58 -8.92 11.09 1.55
CA HIS A 58 -8.47 12.47 1.81
C HIS A 58 -9.43 13.29 2.71
N ARG A 59 -10.72 12.94 2.76
CA ARG A 59 -11.74 13.74 3.47
C ARG A 59 -12.12 13.15 4.83
N GLN A 60 -12.22 11.82 4.91
CA GLN A 60 -12.79 11.12 6.06
C GLN A 60 -11.74 10.48 6.96
N VAL A 61 -10.61 10.01 6.39
CA VAL A 61 -9.59 9.33 7.18
C VAL A 61 -8.79 10.34 8.00
N LYS A 62 -8.74 10.10 9.31
CA LYS A 62 -8.01 10.91 10.29
C LYS A 62 -7.26 10.00 11.25
N PRO A 63 -6.22 10.48 11.93
CA PRO A 63 -5.53 9.70 12.96
C PRO A 63 -6.52 9.14 14.00
N GLY A 64 -6.35 7.88 14.36
CA GLY A 64 -7.24 7.16 15.29
C GLY A 64 -8.49 6.53 14.66
N LEU A 65 -8.77 6.77 13.37
CA LEU A 65 -9.84 6.07 12.68
C LEU A 65 -9.46 4.61 12.42
N GLU A 66 -10.28 3.68 12.90
CA GLU A 66 -10.12 2.26 12.60
C GLU A 66 -10.53 1.97 11.15
N MET A 67 -9.70 1.20 10.46
CA MET A 67 -9.95 0.78 9.09
C MET A 67 -9.74 -0.73 8.95
N VAL A 68 -10.46 -1.32 8.02
CA VAL A 68 -10.34 -2.74 7.69
C VAL A 68 -9.49 -2.88 6.44
N ILE A 69 -8.45 -3.72 6.54
CA ILE A 69 -7.58 -4.05 5.42
C ILE A 69 -7.52 -5.56 5.21
N SER A 70 -7.24 -6.00 3.99
CA SER A 70 -6.90 -7.39 3.71
C SER A 70 -5.53 -7.75 4.31
N TYR A 71 -5.25 -9.06 4.38
CA TYR A 71 -3.87 -9.53 4.44
C TYR A 71 -3.06 -9.01 3.24
N PRO A 72 -1.75 -8.78 3.40
CA PRO A 72 -0.90 -8.37 2.29
C PRO A 72 -0.82 -9.46 1.23
N VAL A 73 -0.99 -9.07 -0.04
CA VAL A 73 -0.83 -9.95 -1.20
C VAL A 73 0.25 -9.36 -2.10
N ASN A 74 1.16 -10.19 -2.61
CA ASN A 74 2.21 -9.72 -3.52
C ASN A 74 2.05 -10.32 -4.92
N LEU A 75 1.68 -9.46 -5.87
CA LEU A 75 1.59 -9.78 -7.30
C LEU A 75 2.71 -9.10 -8.11
N PHE A 76 3.66 -8.46 -7.42
CA PHE A 76 4.75 -7.69 -8.02
C PHE A 76 6.07 -7.93 -7.25
N SER A 77 6.34 -9.20 -6.95
CA SER A 77 7.52 -9.63 -6.20
C SER A 77 8.81 -9.42 -6.99
N LEU A 78 9.91 -9.13 -6.29
CA LEU A 78 11.25 -9.16 -6.86
C LEU A 78 11.68 -10.58 -7.20
N ASP A 79 12.37 -10.77 -8.33
CA ASP A 79 13.17 -11.97 -8.56
C ASP A 79 14.54 -11.80 -7.88
N LEU A 80 14.70 -12.43 -6.72
CA LEU A 80 15.93 -12.33 -5.90
C LEU A 80 17.16 -13.02 -6.54
N ARG A 81 16.99 -13.71 -7.68
CA ARG A 81 18.11 -14.30 -8.44
C ARG A 81 18.75 -13.30 -9.39
N ALA A 82 18.08 -12.18 -9.67
CA ALA A 82 18.63 -11.15 -10.55
C ALA A 82 19.81 -10.44 -9.88
N LYS A 83 20.88 -10.21 -10.65
CA LYS A 83 22.07 -9.52 -10.15
C LYS A 83 21.95 -7.99 -10.19
N LYS A 84 20.98 -7.48 -10.96
CA LYS A 84 20.74 -6.05 -11.19
C LYS A 84 19.25 -5.83 -11.41
N HIS A 85 18.72 -4.76 -10.83
CA HIS A 85 17.34 -4.31 -11.04
C HIS A 85 17.37 -2.87 -11.57
N LEU A 86 16.57 -2.60 -12.61
CA LEU A 86 16.27 -1.24 -13.07
C LEU A 86 14.80 -0.96 -12.74
N MET A 87 14.56 0.01 -11.86
CA MET A 87 13.23 0.41 -11.43
C MET A 87 12.84 1.71 -12.13
N LEU A 88 11.69 1.73 -12.79
CA LEU A 88 11.16 2.89 -13.50
C LEU A 88 9.81 3.27 -12.88
N ALA A 89 9.75 4.44 -12.26
CA ALA A 89 8.57 4.91 -11.55
C ALA A 89 8.08 6.25 -12.10
N GLY A 90 6.76 6.40 -12.22
CA GLY A 90 6.09 7.66 -12.56
C GLY A 90 5.00 7.99 -11.54
N GLY A 91 5.09 9.17 -10.91
CA GLY A 91 4.11 9.61 -9.92
C GLY A 91 3.90 8.60 -8.79
N ILE A 92 2.64 8.29 -8.47
CA ILE A 92 2.28 7.37 -7.37
C ILE A 92 2.77 5.93 -7.58
N GLY A 93 3.16 5.55 -8.80
CA GLY A 93 3.75 4.24 -9.11
C GLY A 93 5.11 4.00 -8.44
N ILE A 94 5.66 4.98 -7.71
CA ILE A 94 6.88 4.84 -6.90
C ILE A 94 6.69 3.93 -5.68
N THR A 95 5.47 3.80 -5.15
CA THR A 95 5.20 3.14 -3.86
C THR A 95 5.72 1.70 -3.75
N PRO A 96 5.47 0.77 -4.70
CA PRO A 96 6.03 -0.58 -4.58
C PRO A 96 7.57 -0.59 -4.64
N PHE A 97 8.18 0.31 -5.42
CA PHE A 97 9.63 0.38 -5.58
C PHE A 97 10.36 0.87 -4.33
N MET A 98 9.71 1.67 -3.49
CA MET A 98 10.27 2.07 -2.19
C MET A 98 10.46 0.87 -1.28
N ALA A 99 9.43 0.01 -1.18
CA ALA A 99 9.50 -1.21 -0.38
C ALA A 99 10.52 -2.20 -0.97
N GLN A 100 10.56 -2.34 -2.30
CA GLN A 100 11.55 -3.18 -2.98
C GLN A 100 12.98 -2.68 -2.78
N THR A 101 13.22 -1.38 -2.89
CA THR A 101 14.53 -0.77 -2.64
C THR A 101 14.96 -1.02 -1.20
N SER A 102 14.06 -0.85 -0.22
CA SER A 102 14.39 -1.17 1.17
C SER A 102 14.70 -2.64 1.40
N GLN A 103 14.11 -3.56 0.64
CA GLN A 103 14.39 -5.00 0.76
C GLN A 103 15.73 -5.40 0.14
N LEU A 104 16.20 -4.66 -0.87
CA LEU A 104 17.46 -4.92 -1.56
C LEU A 104 18.67 -4.20 -0.94
N ALA A 105 18.43 -3.24 -0.03
CA ALA A 105 19.44 -2.48 0.69
C ALA A 105 20.09 -3.30 1.82
#